data_AF-A0A5E3X1L2-F1
#
_entry.id   AF-A0A5E3X1L2-F1
#
_cell.length_a   1.000
_cell.length_b   1.000
_cell.length_c   1.000
_cell.angle_alpha   90.00
_cell.angle_beta   90.00
_cell.angle_gamma   90.00
#
_symmetry.space_group_name_H-M   'P 1'
#
loop_
_entity.id
_entity.type
_entity.pdbx_description
1 polymer ?
#
loop_
_entity_poly.entity_id
_entity_poly.type
_entity_poly.pdbx_seq_one_letter_code
_entity_poly.pdbx_strand_id
1 'polypeptide(L)'
;MASPSPTRSLSPSHSLPRTSLDIDHDHILSPPTTNGPSDGDSTTSDPVELLRKELQHAREEKENLATQYRNLLSKLTTMRTTLGNKLKQDAEELDRREQLIQQLQAQNDDYEATVETLKAEVLASNEESERATRELDVLRGRAMEENAHETARRERELHETQAELERTRLERDDWERTAMQERVTADEARAALEVARREAAVERDAAQRAEEELETERTNSRNLQSVLEDFQSAKDHELRQAVQGLESKLLSATQSLAEYKHRALQAEMQIEEGATNSSRVHELEQQLKEKGLLIDKLRLEAVILNDHLMEALRRLRRNSSDQNVDRRLVTNVVLQFLTTPRADPKRFEMLNLLSSILSWSDEERALAGLQRGPGGGRMINTPKIRPAELDKTDETESFSKLWVEFLMTEAASGSPVSSPSKGVNGTPPSLPPSPPISMRRSVSGGGLLFGKSIGAESTPELSALPSRKGKEKALS
;
A
#
# COMPACT_ATOMS: atom_id res chain seq x y z
N MET A 1 -70.00 -49.31 -44.75
CA MET A 1 -70.90 -50.37 -45.26
C MET A 1 -72.23 -50.27 -44.53
N ALA A 2 -73.28 -50.95 -45.00
CA ALA A 2 -74.66 -50.45 -44.85
C ALA A 2 -75.43 -50.82 -43.57
N SER A 3 -76.31 -49.89 -43.17
CA SER A 3 -77.63 -50.02 -42.53
C SER A 3 -77.83 -50.84 -41.23
N PRO A 4 -78.40 -50.22 -40.16
CA PRO A 4 -79.05 -50.92 -39.07
C PRO A 4 -80.55 -51.19 -39.34
N SER A 5 -81.12 -52.20 -38.67
CA SER A 5 -82.57 -52.44 -38.61
C SER A 5 -83.28 -51.52 -37.61
N PRO A 6 -84.62 -51.44 -37.64
CA PRO A 6 -85.36 -51.96 -36.47
C PRO A 6 -86.64 -52.76 -36.81
N THR A 7 -87.34 -53.21 -35.76
CA THR A 7 -88.61 -53.95 -35.75
C THR A 7 -89.82 -52.97 -35.82
N ARG A 8 -91.13 -53.32 -35.75
CA ARG A 8 -91.82 -54.45 -35.07
C ARG A 8 -93.33 -54.52 -35.46
N SER A 9 -93.88 -55.75 -35.55
CA SER A 9 -95.28 -56.18 -35.31
C SER A 9 -96.50 -55.27 -35.57
N LEU A 10 -97.56 -55.82 -36.22
CA LEU A 10 -98.77 -56.33 -35.54
C LEU A 10 -99.79 -57.01 -36.49
N SER A 11 -100.54 -57.96 -35.93
CA SER A 11 -101.79 -58.59 -36.46
C SER A 11 -102.92 -58.34 -35.41
N PRO A 12 -104.18 -58.83 -35.51
CA PRO A 12 -104.82 -59.69 -36.52
C PRO A 12 -106.32 -59.38 -36.89
N SER A 13 -106.93 -60.30 -37.66
CA SER A 13 -108.29 -60.89 -37.46
C SER A 13 -109.55 -60.40 -38.22
N HIS A 14 -110.34 -61.41 -38.65
CA HIS A 14 -111.80 -61.43 -38.98
C HIS A 14 -112.34 -60.49 -40.10
N SER A 15 -113.39 -60.82 -40.88
CA SER A 15 -114.44 -61.85 -40.79
C SER A 15 -115.04 -62.27 -42.17
N LEU A 16 -115.76 -63.41 -42.20
CA LEU A 16 -116.80 -63.79 -43.19
C LEU A 16 -118.19 -63.62 -42.51
N PRO A 17 -119.33 -63.38 -43.21
CA PRO A 17 -120.13 -64.39 -43.94
C PRO A 17 -120.84 -63.81 -45.20
N ARG A 18 -121.78 -64.41 -46.00
CA ARG A 18 -122.88 -65.41 -45.89
C ARG A 18 -123.15 -66.07 -47.29
N THR A 19 -123.55 -67.34 -47.47
CA THR A 19 -124.92 -67.97 -47.50
C THR A 19 -125.98 -67.20 -48.33
N SER A 20 -126.87 -67.79 -49.16
CA SER A 20 -127.54 -69.13 -49.24
C SER A 20 -127.70 -69.60 -50.72
N LEU A 21 -128.14 -70.81 -51.16
CA LEU A 21 -129.39 -71.59 -50.96
C LEU A 21 -130.68 -70.74 -51.20
N ASP A 22 -131.78 -71.17 -51.80
CA ASP A 22 -132.32 -72.48 -52.28
C ASP A 22 -133.39 -72.15 -53.39
N ILE A 23 -134.10 -73.01 -54.15
CA ILE A 23 -134.40 -74.46 -54.18
C ILE A 23 -134.71 -74.94 -55.65
N ASP A 24 -135.40 -76.07 -55.88
CA ASP A 24 -135.75 -76.69 -57.18
C ASP A 24 -137.27 -77.07 -57.28
N HIS A 25 -137.75 -77.48 -58.48
CA HIS A 25 -139.04 -78.19 -58.76
C HIS A 25 -140.38 -77.42 -58.58
N ASP A 26 -141.55 -77.82 -59.14
CA ASP A 26 -141.91 -79.11 -59.78
C ASP A 26 -143.02 -79.06 -60.90
N HIS A 27 -143.23 -80.24 -61.53
CA HIS A 27 -144.30 -80.83 -62.37
C HIS A 27 -145.72 -80.21 -62.49
N ILE A 28 -146.46 -80.66 -63.54
CA ILE A 28 -147.84 -81.26 -63.52
C ILE A 28 -148.46 -81.26 -64.95
N LEU A 29 -149.16 -82.29 -65.48
CA LEU A 29 -149.16 -83.77 -65.31
C LEU A 29 -149.97 -84.41 -66.48
N SER A 30 -149.90 -85.73 -66.70
CA SER A 30 -150.78 -86.50 -67.61
C SER A 30 -151.73 -87.44 -66.84
N PRO A 31 -153.02 -87.54 -67.22
CA PRO A 31 -153.79 -88.79 -67.05
C PRO A 31 -154.85 -88.99 -68.18
N PRO A 32 -155.84 -89.92 -68.08
CA PRO A 32 -155.66 -91.36 -68.28
C PRO A 32 -156.68 -91.97 -69.30
N THR A 33 -156.68 -93.29 -69.44
CA THR A 33 -157.64 -94.05 -70.28
C THR A 33 -158.91 -94.47 -69.52
N THR A 34 -160.05 -94.61 -70.22
CA THR A 34 -160.88 -95.84 -70.38
C THR A 34 -162.31 -95.54 -70.87
N ASN A 35 -162.97 -96.56 -71.45
CA ASN A 35 -164.42 -96.70 -71.74
C ASN A 35 -165.07 -95.77 -72.79
N GLY A 36 -165.46 -96.36 -73.94
CA GLY A 36 -166.66 -95.98 -74.70
C GLY A 36 -167.86 -96.85 -74.27
N PRO A 37 -168.80 -97.29 -75.16
CA PRO A 37 -168.91 -97.05 -76.61
C PRO A 37 -170.38 -96.76 -77.08
N SER A 38 -170.74 -97.17 -78.31
CA SER A 38 -172.07 -97.18 -78.96
C SER A 38 -172.50 -95.82 -79.55
N ASP A 39 -172.87 -95.66 -80.83
CA ASP A 39 -173.59 -96.49 -81.84
C ASP A 39 -175.12 -96.56 -81.67
N GLY A 40 -175.85 -96.48 -82.80
CA GLY A 40 -177.31 -96.42 -82.93
C GLY A 40 -177.77 -95.16 -83.68
N ASP A 41 -178.31 -95.15 -84.91
CA ASP A 41 -179.05 -96.17 -85.70
C ASP A 41 -180.40 -96.57 -85.04
N SER A 42 -181.57 -96.55 -85.69
CA SER A 42 -181.99 -96.06 -87.03
C SER A 42 -183.50 -95.74 -87.07
N THR A 43 -183.96 -95.13 -88.19
CA THR A 43 -185.34 -95.21 -88.73
C THR A 43 -186.55 -94.94 -87.82
N THR A 44 -187.16 -93.75 -87.97
CA THR A 44 -188.62 -93.54 -87.89
C THR A 44 -189.04 -92.94 -89.24
N SER A 45 -189.97 -93.53 -90.00
CA SER A 45 -191.43 -93.54 -89.81
C SER A 45 -192.02 -92.12 -89.75
N ASP A 46 -192.86 -91.81 -90.74
CA ASP A 46 -193.63 -90.60 -91.01
C ASP A 46 -192.92 -89.22 -91.01
N PRO A 47 -192.93 -88.48 -92.14
CA PRO A 47 -192.06 -87.31 -92.36
C PRO A 47 -192.48 -86.03 -91.61
N VAL A 48 -193.54 -86.05 -90.80
CA VAL A 48 -194.12 -84.86 -90.17
C VAL A 48 -193.48 -84.52 -88.82
N GLU A 49 -192.92 -85.50 -88.09
CA GLU A 49 -192.15 -85.22 -86.87
C GLU A 49 -190.72 -84.75 -87.14
N LEU A 50 -190.11 -85.21 -88.24
CA LEU A 50 -188.71 -84.91 -88.57
C LEU A 50 -188.46 -83.40 -88.70
N LEU A 51 -189.29 -82.68 -89.44
CA LEU A 51 -189.17 -81.21 -89.60
C LEU A 51 -189.25 -80.44 -88.28
N ARG A 52 -189.93 -80.97 -87.26
CA ARG A 52 -189.97 -80.32 -85.92
C ARG A 52 -188.70 -80.60 -85.13
N LYS A 53 -188.15 -81.80 -85.23
CA LYS A 53 -186.88 -82.18 -84.58
C LYS A 53 -185.71 -81.42 -85.23
N GLU A 54 -185.66 -81.30 -86.56
CA GLU A 54 -184.65 -80.51 -87.29
C GLU A 54 -184.66 -79.03 -86.88
N LEU A 55 -185.85 -78.39 -86.79
CA LEU A 55 -185.96 -76.97 -86.42
C LEU A 55 -185.54 -76.71 -84.96
N GLN A 56 -185.72 -77.69 -84.07
CA GLN A 56 -185.21 -77.62 -82.71
C GLN A 56 -183.69 -77.87 -82.65
N HIS A 57 -183.17 -78.89 -83.34
CA HIS A 57 -181.74 -79.19 -83.43
C HIS A 57 -180.95 -77.97 -83.95
N ALA A 58 -181.43 -77.33 -85.03
CA ALA A 58 -180.83 -76.12 -85.59
C ALA A 58 -180.86 -74.90 -84.63
N ARG A 59 -181.72 -74.89 -83.61
CA ARG A 59 -181.70 -73.87 -82.53
C ARG A 59 -180.69 -74.21 -81.45
N GLU A 60 -180.62 -75.48 -81.05
CA GLU A 60 -179.67 -75.99 -80.05
C GLU A 60 -178.22 -75.88 -80.58
N GLU A 61 -177.99 -76.21 -81.86
CA GLU A 61 -176.74 -75.94 -82.58
C GLU A 61 -176.42 -74.44 -82.65
N LYS A 62 -177.42 -73.58 -82.90
CA LYS A 62 -177.22 -72.13 -82.91
C LYS A 62 -176.88 -71.57 -81.52
N GLU A 63 -177.47 -72.09 -80.45
CA GLU A 63 -177.08 -71.73 -79.09
C GLU A 63 -175.69 -72.27 -78.74
N ASN A 64 -175.34 -73.49 -79.14
CA ASN A 64 -173.97 -74.02 -78.99
C ASN A 64 -172.93 -73.19 -79.75
N LEU A 65 -173.24 -72.76 -80.99
CA LEU A 65 -172.38 -71.84 -81.74
C LEU A 65 -172.32 -70.45 -81.10
N ALA A 66 -173.42 -69.97 -80.49
CA ALA A 66 -173.44 -68.68 -79.78
C ALA A 66 -172.72 -68.73 -78.43
N THR A 67 -172.73 -69.86 -77.70
CA THR A 67 -171.94 -70.05 -76.48
C THR A 67 -170.46 -70.26 -76.83
N GLN A 68 -170.14 -70.99 -77.90
CA GLN A 68 -168.78 -71.06 -78.44
C GLN A 68 -168.26 -69.69 -78.87
N TYR A 69 -169.05 -68.88 -79.60
CA TYR A 69 -168.67 -67.51 -79.95
C TYR A 69 -168.49 -66.62 -78.71
N ARG A 70 -169.37 -66.70 -77.70
CA ARG A 70 -169.20 -65.96 -76.43
C ARG A 70 -167.98 -66.44 -75.65
N ASN A 71 -167.69 -67.74 -75.62
CA ASN A 71 -166.52 -68.29 -74.96
C ASN A 71 -165.22 -67.93 -75.68
N LEU A 72 -165.21 -67.89 -77.02
CA LEU A 72 -164.06 -67.49 -77.82
C LEU A 72 -163.85 -65.97 -77.72
N LEU A 73 -164.90 -65.16 -77.78
CA LEU A 73 -164.82 -63.71 -77.58
C LEU A 73 -164.45 -63.35 -76.13
N SER A 74 -164.89 -64.13 -75.14
CA SER A 74 -164.42 -64.05 -73.75
C SER A 74 -162.93 -64.39 -73.66
N LYS A 75 -162.48 -65.52 -74.22
CA LYS A 75 -161.06 -65.89 -74.31
C LYS A 75 -160.20 -64.87 -75.06
N LEU A 76 -160.74 -64.23 -76.10
CA LEU A 76 -160.04 -63.19 -76.87
C LEU A 76 -160.00 -61.87 -76.09
N THR A 77 -161.03 -61.57 -75.29
CA THR A 77 -161.05 -60.43 -74.37
C THR A 77 -160.10 -60.65 -73.19
N THR A 78 -160.06 -61.84 -72.59
CA THR A 78 -159.10 -62.17 -71.53
C THR A 78 -157.67 -62.30 -72.06
N MET A 79 -157.45 -62.79 -73.28
CA MET A 79 -156.13 -62.69 -73.93
C MET A 79 -155.77 -61.23 -74.24
N ARG A 80 -156.70 -60.39 -74.69
CA ARG A 80 -156.44 -58.95 -74.91
C ARG A 80 -156.11 -58.21 -73.62
N THR A 81 -156.81 -58.48 -72.51
CA THR A 81 -156.52 -57.84 -71.22
C THR A 81 -155.28 -58.41 -70.55
N THR A 82 -155.06 -59.73 -70.57
CA THR A 82 -153.83 -60.32 -70.01
C THR A 82 -152.59 -59.98 -70.84
N LEU A 83 -152.66 -60.01 -72.17
CA LEU A 83 -151.55 -59.60 -73.03
C LEU A 83 -151.35 -58.07 -73.00
N GLY A 84 -152.42 -57.28 -72.92
CA GLY A 84 -152.33 -55.83 -72.74
C GLY A 84 -151.72 -55.44 -71.39
N ASN A 85 -152.10 -56.13 -70.31
CA ASN A 85 -151.50 -55.94 -68.99
C ASN A 85 -150.05 -56.43 -68.95
N LYS A 86 -149.73 -57.56 -69.60
CA LYS A 86 -148.34 -58.03 -69.75
C LYS A 86 -147.50 -57.05 -70.54
N LEU A 87 -147.88 -56.67 -71.76
CA LEU A 87 -147.13 -55.68 -72.55
C LEU A 87 -146.98 -54.34 -71.84
N LYS A 88 -147.95 -53.92 -71.01
CA LYS A 88 -147.80 -52.74 -70.14
C LYS A 88 -146.82 -52.98 -68.99
N GLN A 89 -146.88 -54.14 -68.34
CA GLN A 89 -145.94 -54.53 -67.27
C GLN A 89 -144.51 -54.69 -67.81
N ASP A 90 -144.35 -55.33 -68.98
CA ASP A 90 -143.10 -55.54 -69.69
C ASP A 90 -142.51 -54.19 -70.15
N ALA A 91 -143.34 -53.26 -70.65
CA ALA A 91 -142.91 -51.90 -70.97
C ALA A 91 -142.51 -51.11 -69.71
N GLU A 92 -143.30 -51.14 -68.64
CA GLU A 92 -142.92 -50.51 -67.37
C GLU A 92 -141.69 -51.17 -66.74
N GLU A 93 -141.42 -52.45 -67.00
CA GLU A 93 -140.21 -53.13 -66.53
C GLU A 93 -139.00 -52.78 -67.40
N LEU A 94 -139.17 -52.63 -68.72
CA LEU A 94 -138.16 -52.06 -69.61
C LEU A 94 -137.82 -50.62 -69.21
N ASP A 95 -138.81 -49.75 -68.97
CA ASP A 95 -138.60 -48.39 -68.47
C ASP A 95 -137.81 -48.37 -67.16
N ARG A 96 -138.15 -49.25 -66.19
CA ARG A 96 -137.40 -49.38 -64.91
C ARG A 96 -135.98 -49.89 -65.13
N ARG A 97 -135.78 -50.86 -66.02
CA ARG A 97 -134.45 -51.41 -66.35
C ARG A 97 -133.60 -50.39 -67.11
N GLU A 98 -134.17 -49.59 -67.99
CA GLU A 98 -133.47 -48.56 -68.75
C GLU A 98 -133.14 -47.34 -67.88
N GLN A 99 -134.04 -46.94 -66.97
CA GLN A 99 -133.73 -45.97 -65.90
C GLN A 99 -132.58 -46.47 -64.99
N LEU A 100 -132.59 -47.76 -64.62
CA LEU A 100 -131.50 -48.36 -63.85
C LEU A 100 -130.18 -48.42 -64.65
N ILE A 101 -130.22 -48.72 -65.95
CA ILE A 101 -129.04 -48.69 -66.82
C ILE A 101 -128.50 -47.26 -66.93
N GLN A 102 -129.35 -46.25 -67.14
CA GLN A 102 -128.94 -44.85 -67.19
C GLN A 102 -128.36 -44.38 -65.84
N GLN A 103 -128.94 -44.82 -64.71
CA GLN A 103 -128.39 -44.54 -63.38
C GLN A 103 -127.03 -45.21 -63.16
N LEU A 104 -126.87 -46.47 -63.58
CA LEU A 104 -125.59 -47.20 -63.48
C LEU A 104 -124.54 -46.65 -64.45
N GLN A 105 -124.94 -46.15 -65.62
CA GLN A 105 -124.06 -45.44 -66.55
C GLN A 105 -123.57 -44.13 -65.93
N ALA A 106 -124.47 -43.26 -65.46
CA ALA A 106 -124.09 -42.03 -64.78
C ALA A 106 -123.20 -42.29 -63.55
N GLN A 107 -123.48 -43.34 -62.78
CA GLN A 107 -122.61 -43.75 -61.67
C GLN A 107 -121.24 -44.26 -62.13
N ASN A 108 -121.16 -45.01 -63.24
CA ASN A 108 -119.86 -45.40 -63.80
C ASN A 108 -119.09 -44.19 -64.33
N ASP A 109 -119.76 -43.24 -65.02
CA ASP A 109 -119.14 -42.01 -65.50
C ASP A 109 -118.61 -41.15 -64.33
N ASP A 110 -119.37 -41.03 -63.24
CA ASP A 110 -118.96 -40.38 -61.98
C ASP A 110 -117.78 -41.12 -61.31
N TYR A 111 -117.79 -42.47 -61.31
CA TYR A 111 -116.69 -43.27 -60.77
C TYR A 111 -115.43 -43.21 -61.65
N GLU A 112 -115.55 -43.19 -62.97
CA GLU A 112 -114.42 -43.01 -63.89
C GLU A 112 -113.82 -41.61 -63.73
N ALA A 113 -114.64 -40.56 -63.68
CA ALA A 113 -114.20 -39.19 -63.44
C ALA A 113 -113.48 -39.03 -62.08
N THR A 114 -114.04 -39.57 -61.00
CA THR A 114 -113.39 -39.53 -59.67
C THR A 114 -112.13 -40.39 -59.59
N VAL A 115 -112.07 -41.51 -60.31
CA VAL A 115 -110.85 -42.30 -60.46
C VAL A 115 -109.80 -41.56 -61.28
N GLU A 116 -110.17 -40.76 -62.28
CA GLU A 116 -109.23 -39.91 -63.03
C GLU A 116 -108.70 -38.73 -62.21
N THR A 117 -109.55 -38.03 -61.42
CA THR A 117 -109.06 -36.98 -60.51
C THR A 117 -108.14 -37.56 -59.44
N LEU A 118 -108.49 -38.69 -58.83
CA LEU A 118 -107.63 -39.36 -57.84
C LEU A 118 -106.31 -39.85 -58.45
N LYS A 119 -106.29 -40.34 -59.70
CA LYS A 119 -105.03 -40.64 -60.42
C LYS A 119 -104.18 -39.38 -60.60
N ALA A 120 -104.78 -38.26 -61.01
CA ALA A 120 -104.07 -37.00 -61.21
C ALA A 120 -103.50 -36.43 -59.89
N GLU A 121 -104.28 -36.48 -58.80
CA GLU A 121 -103.84 -36.09 -57.46
C GLU A 121 -102.70 -36.98 -56.93
N VAL A 122 -102.80 -38.30 -57.11
CA VAL A 122 -101.73 -39.24 -56.72
C VAL A 122 -100.45 -39.01 -57.53
N LEU A 123 -100.55 -38.73 -58.83
CA LEU A 123 -99.39 -38.36 -59.65
C LEU A 123 -98.76 -37.04 -59.20
N ALA A 124 -99.55 -35.98 -59.02
CA ALA A 124 -99.06 -34.68 -58.56
C ALA A 124 -98.41 -34.76 -57.16
N SER A 125 -99.04 -35.48 -56.23
CA SER A 125 -98.51 -35.74 -54.88
C SER A 125 -97.21 -36.55 -54.91
N ASN A 126 -97.10 -37.55 -55.79
CA ASN A 126 -95.84 -38.28 -55.97
C ASN A 126 -94.74 -37.40 -56.57
N GLU A 127 -95.03 -36.59 -57.59
CA GLU A 127 -94.03 -35.64 -58.12
C GLU A 127 -93.60 -34.59 -57.08
N GLU A 128 -94.51 -34.11 -56.22
CA GLU A 128 -94.18 -33.21 -55.12
C GLU A 128 -93.30 -33.90 -54.06
N SER A 129 -93.60 -35.14 -53.71
CA SER A 129 -92.76 -36.00 -52.87
C SER A 129 -91.36 -36.20 -53.47
N GLU A 130 -91.27 -36.43 -54.79
CA GLU A 130 -89.98 -36.52 -55.49
C GLU A 130 -89.22 -35.17 -55.53
N ARG A 131 -89.90 -34.03 -55.61
CA ARG A 131 -89.28 -32.70 -55.51
C ARG A 131 -88.73 -32.48 -54.09
N ALA A 132 -89.57 -32.68 -53.07
CA ALA A 132 -89.20 -32.50 -51.67
C ALA A 132 -88.07 -33.43 -51.23
N THR A 133 -88.04 -34.68 -51.70
CA THR A 133 -86.92 -35.61 -51.40
C THR A 133 -85.61 -35.18 -52.07
N ARG A 134 -85.64 -34.74 -53.34
CA ARG A 134 -84.47 -34.16 -54.02
C ARG A 134 -83.94 -32.92 -53.29
N GLU A 135 -84.82 -32.02 -52.86
CA GLU A 135 -84.45 -30.83 -52.08
C GLU A 135 -83.87 -31.19 -50.71
N LEU A 136 -84.47 -32.14 -49.99
CA LEU A 136 -83.93 -32.66 -48.73
C LEU A 136 -82.54 -33.27 -48.89
N ASP A 137 -82.28 -34.01 -49.97
CA ASP A 137 -80.97 -34.62 -50.21
C ASP A 137 -79.91 -33.60 -50.66
N VAL A 138 -80.29 -32.55 -51.40
CA VAL A 138 -79.41 -31.40 -51.67
C VAL A 138 -79.09 -30.63 -50.39
N LEU A 139 -80.08 -30.38 -49.53
CA LEU A 139 -79.87 -29.72 -48.23
C LEU A 139 -79.03 -30.57 -47.27
N ARG A 140 -79.21 -31.89 -47.26
CA ARG A 140 -78.35 -32.84 -46.52
C ARG A 140 -76.92 -32.83 -47.04
N GLY A 141 -76.73 -32.89 -48.36
CA GLY A 141 -75.43 -32.82 -48.99
C GLY A 141 -74.70 -31.54 -48.60
N ARG A 142 -75.33 -30.39 -48.81
CA ARG A 142 -74.78 -29.08 -48.42
C ARG A 142 -74.48 -28.98 -46.93
N ALA A 143 -75.36 -29.46 -46.05
CA ALA A 143 -75.13 -29.44 -44.60
C ALA A 143 -73.96 -30.34 -44.17
N MET A 144 -73.74 -31.47 -44.85
CA MET A 144 -72.57 -32.34 -44.63
C MET A 144 -71.28 -31.71 -45.16
N GLU A 145 -71.32 -31.07 -46.34
CA GLU A 145 -70.19 -30.33 -46.91
C GLU A 145 -69.80 -29.13 -46.04
N GLU A 146 -70.77 -28.32 -45.61
CA GLU A 146 -70.56 -27.16 -44.74
C GLU A 146 -69.97 -27.57 -43.38
N ASN A 147 -70.51 -28.63 -42.76
CA ASN A 147 -69.96 -29.21 -41.53
C ASN A 147 -68.54 -29.74 -41.74
N ALA A 148 -68.28 -30.49 -42.82
CA ALA A 148 -66.94 -31.01 -43.14
C ALA A 148 -65.91 -29.89 -43.45
N HIS A 149 -66.35 -28.79 -44.06
CA HIS A 149 -65.51 -27.60 -44.24
C HIS A 149 -65.26 -26.87 -42.92
N GLU A 150 -66.24 -26.81 -42.02
CA GLU A 150 -66.11 -26.15 -40.72
C GLU A 150 -65.25 -26.96 -39.74
N THR A 151 -65.36 -28.31 -39.72
CA THR A 151 -64.46 -29.17 -38.94
C THR A 151 -63.03 -29.10 -39.49
N ALA A 152 -62.84 -29.26 -40.80
CA ALA A 152 -61.50 -29.19 -41.40
C ALA A 152 -60.88 -27.78 -41.29
N ARG A 153 -61.69 -26.73 -41.09
CA ARG A 153 -61.21 -25.40 -40.72
C ARG A 153 -60.76 -25.36 -39.26
N ARG A 154 -61.61 -25.80 -38.31
CA ARG A 154 -61.27 -25.85 -36.88
C ARG A 154 -60.04 -26.71 -36.60
N GLU A 155 -59.87 -27.82 -37.32
CA GLU A 155 -58.68 -28.69 -37.21
C GLU A 155 -57.39 -27.97 -37.63
N ARG A 156 -57.42 -27.14 -38.69
CA ARG A 156 -56.28 -26.30 -39.07
C ARG A 156 -56.01 -25.22 -38.01
N GLU A 157 -57.03 -24.49 -37.59
CA GLU A 157 -56.90 -23.44 -36.56
C GLU A 157 -56.38 -24.01 -35.23
N LEU A 158 -56.77 -25.25 -34.87
CA LEU A 158 -56.24 -25.99 -33.72
C LEU A 158 -54.78 -26.42 -33.92
N HIS A 159 -54.40 -26.91 -35.09
CA HIS A 159 -53.00 -27.30 -35.36
C HIS A 159 -52.05 -26.10 -35.48
N GLU A 160 -52.51 -25.00 -36.06
CA GLU A 160 -51.78 -23.73 -36.15
C GLU A 160 -51.53 -23.17 -34.74
N THR A 161 -52.57 -23.07 -33.90
CA THR A 161 -52.42 -22.61 -32.51
C THR A 161 -51.63 -23.58 -31.62
N GLN A 162 -51.66 -24.90 -31.89
CA GLN A 162 -50.78 -25.87 -31.24
C GLN A 162 -49.31 -25.64 -31.63
N ALA A 163 -49.01 -25.43 -32.92
CA ALA A 163 -47.65 -25.17 -33.39
C ALA A 163 -47.09 -23.84 -32.84
N GLU A 164 -47.92 -22.80 -32.74
CA GLU A 164 -47.55 -21.53 -32.08
C GLU A 164 -47.30 -21.70 -30.57
N LEU A 165 -48.12 -22.51 -29.88
CA LEU A 165 -47.93 -22.85 -28.47
C LEU A 165 -46.63 -23.63 -28.23
N GLU A 166 -46.31 -24.60 -29.08
CA GLU A 166 -45.06 -25.37 -28.99
C GLU A 166 -43.84 -24.51 -29.33
N ARG A 167 -43.93 -23.67 -30.37
CA ARG A 167 -42.89 -22.71 -30.72
C ARG A 167 -42.60 -21.74 -29.58
N THR A 168 -43.62 -21.11 -29.00
CA THR A 168 -43.44 -20.15 -27.89
C THR A 168 -42.94 -20.80 -26.60
N ARG A 169 -43.23 -22.09 -26.38
CA ARG A 169 -42.61 -22.90 -25.32
C ARG A 169 -41.11 -23.12 -25.57
N LEU A 170 -40.73 -23.50 -26.80
CA LEU A 170 -39.32 -23.69 -27.16
C LEU A 170 -38.53 -22.37 -27.06
N GLU A 171 -39.07 -21.28 -27.59
CA GLU A 171 -38.46 -19.95 -27.49
C GLU A 171 -38.30 -19.51 -26.01
N ARG A 172 -39.30 -19.76 -25.15
CA ARG A 172 -39.18 -19.55 -23.69
C ARG A 172 -38.06 -20.39 -23.08
N ASP A 173 -38.00 -21.69 -23.41
CA ASP A 173 -37.02 -22.61 -22.82
C ASP A 173 -35.59 -22.29 -23.29
N ASP A 174 -35.43 -21.74 -24.51
CA ASP A 174 -34.19 -21.18 -25.01
C ASP A 174 -33.78 -19.94 -24.21
N TRP A 175 -34.71 -18.99 -23.99
CA TRP A 175 -34.47 -17.79 -23.17
C TRP A 175 -34.16 -18.11 -21.70
N GLU A 176 -34.79 -19.13 -21.11
CA GLU A 176 -34.47 -19.59 -19.76
C GLU A 176 -33.04 -20.17 -19.72
N ARG A 177 -32.66 -20.98 -20.72
CA ARG A 177 -31.30 -21.53 -20.82
C ARG A 177 -30.25 -20.45 -21.03
N THR A 178 -30.50 -19.42 -21.83
CA THR A 178 -29.57 -18.27 -21.96
C THR A 178 -29.49 -17.47 -20.67
N ALA A 179 -30.61 -17.15 -20.01
CA ALA A 179 -30.62 -16.38 -18.77
C ALA A 179 -29.93 -17.12 -17.60
N MET A 180 -30.08 -18.45 -17.53
CA MET A 180 -29.33 -19.28 -16.57
C MET A 180 -27.83 -19.28 -16.88
N GLN A 181 -27.43 -19.41 -18.15
CA GLN A 181 -26.02 -19.37 -18.54
C GLN A 181 -25.38 -18.00 -18.28
N GLU A 182 -26.05 -16.90 -18.61
CA GLU A 182 -25.61 -15.53 -18.29
C GLU A 182 -25.49 -15.31 -16.78
N ARG A 183 -26.43 -15.85 -15.99
CA ARG A 183 -26.34 -15.78 -14.53
C ARG A 183 -25.12 -16.54 -14.00
N VAL A 184 -24.84 -17.75 -14.52
CA VAL A 184 -23.66 -18.53 -14.14
C VAL A 184 -22.38 -17.74 -14.44
N THR A 185 -22.23 -17.21 -15.66
CA THR A 185 -21.02 -16.42 -16.02
C THR A 185 -20.90 -15.12 -15.22
N ALA A 186 -22.03 -14.49 -14.85
CA ALA A 186 -22.03 -13.33 -13.97
C ALA A 186 -21.63 -13.67 -12.52
N ASP A 187 -22.08 -14.80 -11.98
CA ASP A 187 -21.71 -15.26 -10.63
C ASP A 187 -20.26 -15.78 -10.59
N GLU A 188 -19.75 -16.39 -11.66
CA GLU A 188 -18.33 -16.71 -11.86
C GLU A 188 -17.47 -15.44 -11.93
N ALA A 189 -17.86 -14.44 -12.72
CA ALA A 189 -17.15 -13.16 -12.82
C ALA A 189 -17.14 -12.39 -11.49
N ARG A 190 -18.23 -12.45 -10.71
CA ARG A 190 -18.30 -11.92 -9.34
C ARG A 190 -17.32 -12.65 -8.41
N ALA A 191 -17.26 -13.97 -8.47
CA ALA A 191 -16.32 -14.76 -7.67
C ALA A 191 -14.86 -14.42 -8.01
N ALA A 192 -14.52 -14.32 -9.30
CA ALA A 192 -13.18 -13.93 -9.76
C ALA A 192 -12.81 -12.50 -9.31
N LEU A 193 -13.72 -11.54 -9.42
CA LEU A 193 -13.53 -10.16 -8.93
C LEU A 193 -13.29 -10.13 -7.42
N GLU A 194 -14.01 -10.95 -6.65
CA GLU A 194 -13.86 -11.07 -5.21
C GLU A 194 -12.54 -11.75 -4.80
N VAL A 195 -12.02 -12.69 -5.59
CA VAL A 195 -10.66 -13.23 -5.39
C VAL A 195 -9.61 -12.15 -5.67
N ALA A 196 -9.64 -11.51 -6.83
CA ALA A 196 -8.70 -10.46 -7.21
C ALA A 196 -8.70 -9.26 -6.23
N ARG A 197 -9.86 -8.94 -5.63
CA ARG A 197 -9.97 -7.94 -4.55
C ARG A 197 -9.21 -8.34 -3.28
N ARG A 198 -9.24 -9.62 -2.89
CA ARG A 198 -8.50 -10.14 -1.72
C ARG A 198 -7.01 -10.20 -2.00
N GLU A 199 -6.60 -10.68 -3.18
CA GLU A 199 -5.21 -10.69 -3.61
C GLU A 199 -4.62 -9.28 -3.62
N ALA A 200 -5.33 -8.31 -4.21
CA ALA A 200 -4.91 -6.91 -4.22
C ALA A 200 -4.96 -6.24 -2.83
N ALA A 201 -5.69 -6.79 -1.85
CA ALA A 201 -5.61 -6.32 -0.47
C ALA A 201 -4.33 -6.85 0.20
N VAL A 202 -4.08 -8.16 0.11
CA VAL A 202 -2.86 -8.81 0.64
C VAL A 202 -1.58 -8.17 0.07
N GLU A 203 -1.58 -7.84 -1.23
CA GLU A 203 -0.43 -7.18 -1.88
C GLU A 203 -0.23 -5.73 -1.38
N ARG A 204 -1.30 -4.99 -1.09
CA ARG A 204 -1.19 -3.65 -0.47
C ARG A 204 -0.67 -3.74 0.96
N ASP A 205 -1.19 -4.67 1.74
CA ASP A 205 -0.73 -4.91 3.11
C ASP A 205 0.75 -5.35 3.13
N ALA A 206 1.21 -6.07 2.10
CA ALA A 206 2.60 -6.48 1.94
C ALA A 206 3.50 -5.31 1.52
N ALA A 207 3.06 -4.50 0.56
CA ALA A 207 3.77 -3.30 0.14
C ALA A 207 3.92 -2.28 1.28
N GLN A 208 2.87 -2.10 2.10
CA GLN A 208 2.92 -1.23 3.28
C GLN A 208 3.95 -1.72 4.31
N ARG A 209 3.97 -3.02 4.63
CA ARG A 209 4.99 -3.61 5.52
C ARG A 209 6.40 -3.46 4.97
N ALA A 210 6.60 -3.63 3.66
CA ALA A 210 7.90 -3.40 3.02
C ALA A 210 8.32 -1.92 3.03
N GLU A 211 7.38 -0.97 2.98
CA GLU A 211 7.64 0.47 3.13
C GLU A 211 7.99 0.82 4.58
N GLU A 212 7.27 0.29 5.57
CA GLU A 212 7.59 0.42 7.01
C GLU A 212 8.98 -0.14 7.33
N GLU A 213 9.30 -1.36 6.87
CA GLU A 213 10.63 -1.98 7.00
C GLU A 213 11.71 -1.07 6.38
N LEU A 214 11.49 -0.54 5.17
CA LEU A 214 12.40 0.38 4.49
C LEU A 214 12.56 1.71 5.25
N GLU A 215 11.53 2.24 5.90
CA GLU A 215 11.66 3.41 6.77
C GLU A 215 12.44 3.11 8.06
N THR A 216 12.27 1.93 8.67
CA THR A 216 13.10 1.52 9.81
C THR A 216 14.57 1.39 9.44
N GLU A 217 14.91 0.83 8.27
CA GLU A 217 16.31 0.74 7.84
C GLU A 217 16.88 2.08 7.36
N ARG A 218 16.06 2.98 6.79
CA ARG A 218 16.46 4.37 6.50
C ARG A 218 16.77 5.16 7.78
N THR A 219 15.98 4.98 8.84
CA THR A 219 16.21 5.66 10.13
C THR A 219 17.40 5.04 10.86
N ASN A 220 17.55 3.71 10.87
CA ASN A 220 18.74 3.01 11.33
C ASN A 220 20.02 3.52 10.63
N SER A 221 19.99 3.59 9.29
CA SER A 221 21.10 4.10 8.48
C SER A 221 21.47 5.55 8.81
N ARG A 222 20.46 6.44 8.98
CA ARG A 222 20.69 7.84 9.41
C ARG A 222 21.28 7.91 10.82
N ASN A 223 20.81 7.10 11.75
CA ASN A 223 21.31 7.07 13.12
C ASN A 223 22.79 6.61 13.13
N LEU A 224 23.13 5.57 12.37
CA LEU A 224 24.50 5.10 12.22
C LEU A 224 25.40 6.15 11.56
N GLN A 225 24.91 6.88 10.55
CA GLN A 225 25.63 8.00 9.94
C GLN A 225 25.93 9.11 10.97
N SER A 226 24.95 9.50 11.78
CA SER A 226 25.14 10.48 12.87
C SER A 226 26.20 10.02 13.88
N VAL A 227 26.13 8.77 14.34
CA VAL A 227 27.12 8.21 15.29
C VAL A 227 28.52 8.12 14.68
N LEU A 228 28.64 7.88 13.37
CA LEU A 228 29.92 7.91 12.66
C LEU A 228 30.46 9.34 12.49
N GLU A 229 29.61 10.33 12.26
CA GLU A 229 29.98 11.76 12.19
C GLU A 229 30.42 12.28 13.58
N ASP A 230 29.68 11.92 14.64
CA ASP A 230 30.06 12.18 16.04
C ASP A 230 31.42 11.55 16.37
N PHE A 231 31.63 10.28 16.02
CA PHE A 231 32.90 9.59 16.26
C PHE A 231 34.06 10.19 15.44
N GLN A 232 33.82 10.56 14.18
CA GLN A 232 34.81 11.26 13.35
C GLN A 232 35.17 12.62 13.94
N SER A 233 34.19 13.44 14.32
CA SER A 233 34.44 14.77 14.91
C SER A 233 35.17 14.68 16.25
N ALA A 234 34.85 13.69 17.08
CA ALA A 234 35.56 13.40 18.33
C ALA A 234 37.01 12.96 18.08
N LYS A 235 37.26 12.08 17.10
CA LYS A 235 38.62 11.63 16.73
C LYS A 235 39.44 12.76 16.10
N ASP A 236 38.83 13.60 15.27
CA ASP A 236 39.45 14.82 14.76
C ASP A 236 39.83 15.78 15.90
N HIS A 237 38.98 15.91 16.92
CA HIS A 237 39.27 16.72 18.10
C HIS A 237 40.42 16.14 18.94
N GLU A 238 40.42 14.83 19.21
CA GLU A 238 41.53 14.12 19.87
C GLU A 238 42.85 14.29 19.10
N LEU A 239 42.83 14.14 17.77
CA LEU A 239 44.00 14.30 16.91
C LEU A 239 44.53 15.74 16.94
N ARG A 240 43.65 16.74 16.87
CA ARG A 240 44.04 18.17 16.97
C ARG A 240 44.63 18.48 18.36
N GLN A 241 44.05 17.96 19.44
CA GLN A 241 44.62 18.08 20.79
C GLN A 241 46.00 17.39 20.90
N ALA A 242 46.14 16.19 20.31
CA ALA A 242 47.41 15.45 20.32
C ALA A 242 48.51 16.17 19.53
N VAL A 243 48.18 16.73 18.36
CA VAL A 243 49.09 17.56 17.55
C VAL A 243 49.49 18.81 18.34
N GLN A 244 48.55 19.58 18.89
CA GLN A 244 48.85 20.76 19.71
C GLN A 244 49.69 20.40 20.96
N GLY A 245 49.45 19.23 21.55
CA GLY A 245 50.22 18.66 22.66
C GLY A 245 51.62 18.14 22.28
N LEU A 246 51.90 17.94 21.00
CA LEU A 246 53.24 17.63 20.46
C LEU A 246 53.96 18.92 20.00
N GLU A 247 53.25 19.84 19.36
CA GLU A 247 53.75 21.17 18.98
C GLU A 247 54.22 21.96 20.20
N SER A 248 53.43 22.02 21.27
CA SER A 248 53.81 22.68 22.53
C SER A 248 55.04 22.04 23.19
N LYS A 249 55.16 20.70 23.15
CA LYS A 249 56.37 19.99 23.60
C LYS A 249 57.58 20.30 22.72
N LEU A 250 57.40 20.39 21.40
CA LEU A 250 58.46 20.74 20.44
C LEU A 250 58.91 22.20 20.61
N LEU A 251 57.99 23.13 20.88
CA LEU A 251 58.30 24.52 21.23
C LEU A 251 59.08 24.60 22.55
N SER A 252 58.65 23.88 23.59
CA SER A 252 59.39 23.83 24.87
C SER A 252 60.77 23.17 24.73
N ALA A 253 60.89 22.11 23.93
CA ALA A 253 62.17 21.45 23.64
C ALA A 253 63.11 22.33 22.81
N THR A 254 62.59 23.11 21.85
CA THR A 254 63.40 24.04 21.04
C THR A 254 63.80 25.30 21.82
N GLN A 255 62.93 25.82 22.71
CA GLN A 255 63.26 26.89 23.66
C GLN A 255 64.36 26.47 24.64
N SER A 256 64.19 25.33 25.33
CA SER A 256 65.22 24.82 26.25
C SER A 256 66.52 24.47 25.53
N LEU A 257 66.47 23.93 24.30
CA LEU A 257 67.67 23.73 23.47
C LEU A 257 68.34 25.06 23.07
N ALA A 258 67.58 26.14 22.86
CA ALA A 258 68.13 27.47 22.64
C ALA A 258 68.76 28.05 23.93
N GLU A 259 68.14 27.86 25.10
CA GLU A 259 68.75 28.21 26.40
C GLU A 259 70.05 27.45 26.64
N TYR A 260 70.08 26.13 26.42
CA TYR A 260 71.30 25.34 26.60
C TYR A 260 72.40 25.75 25.63
N LYS A 261 72.07 26.08 24.38
CA LYS A 261 73.03 26.68 23.43
C LYS A 261 73.54 28.05 23.89
N HIS A 262 72.66 28.91 24.41
CA HIS A 262 73.07 30.22 24.92
C HIS A 262 73.98 30.10 26.15
N ARG A 263 73.64 29.22 27.10
CA ARG A 263 74.49 28.90 28.27
C ARG A 263 75.83 28.29 27.85
N ALA A 264 75.85 27.43 26.83
CA ALA A 264 77.09 26.86 26.29
C ALA A 264 77.99 27.95 25.68
N LEU A 265 77.45 28.78 24.78
CA LEU A 265 78.18 29.92 24.19
C LEU A 265 78.67 30.92 25.25
N GLN A 266 77.88 31.18 26.29
CA GLN A 266 78.28 32.04 27.41
C GLN A 266 79.42 31.41 28.24
N ALA A 267 79.40 30.10 28.46
CA ALA A 267 80.48 29.38 29.14
C ALA A 267 81.75 29.30 28.28
N GLU A 268 81.61 29.08 26.97
CA GLU A 268 82.73 29.13 26.00
C GLU A 268 83.38 30.52 26.00
N MET A 269 82.58 31.59 25.92
CA MET A 269 83.06 32.97 26.04
C MET A 269 83.77 33.23 27.38
N GLN A 270 83.22 32.75 28.51
CA GLN A 270 83.87 32.85 29.82
C GLN A 270 85.18 32.05 29.92
N ILE A 271 85.31 30.95 29.17
CA ILE A 271 86.55 30.18 29.06
C ILE A 271 87.58 30.93 28.21
N GLU A 272 87.17 31.59 27.12
CA GLU A 272 88.04 32.46 26.31
C GLU A 272 88.50 33.72 27.09
N GLU A 273 87.59 34.38 27.81
CA GLU A 273 87.92 35.45 28.75
C GLU A 273 88.83 34.94 29.88
N GLY A 274 88.58 33.75 30.42
CA GLY A 274 89.44 33.12 31.43
C GLY A 274 90.84 32.80 30.90
N ALA A 275 90.94 32.30 29.66
CA ALA A 275 92.20 31.97 29.01
C ALA A 275 93.03 33.23 28.68
N THR A 276 92.40 34.29 28.17
CA THR A 276 93.06 35.57 27.86
C THR A 276 93.46 36.34 29.12
N ASN A 277 92.66 36.28 30.19
CA ASN A 277 93.08 36.79 31.49
C ASN A 277 94.22 35.96 32.09
N SER A 278 94.21 34.63 31.92
CA SER A 278 95.29 33.74 32.36
C SER A 278 96.61 34.02 31.62
N SER A 279 96.59 34.21 30.29
CA SER A 279 97.79 34.58 29.53
C SER A 279 98.32 35.96 29.96
N ARG A 280 97.43 36.93 30.20
CA ARG A 280 97.80 38.25 30.72
C ARG A 280 98.40 38.18 32.14
N VAL A 281 97.87 37.32 33.01
CA VAL A 281 98.46 37.06 34.33
C VAL A 281 99.84 36.41 34.17
N HIS A 282 100.03 35.48 33.23
CA HIS A 282 101.33 34.87 32.96
C HIS A 282 102.36 35.87 32.43
N GLU A 283 101.97 36.79 31.54
CA GLU A 283 102.81 37.92 31.09
C GLU A 283 103.18 38.85 32.25
N LEU A 284 102.24 39.18 33.13
CA LEU A 284 102.49 40.01 34.31
C LEU A 284 103.36 39.28 35.35
N GLU A 285 103.20 37.96 35.52
CA GLU A 285 104.10 37.13 36.31
C GLU A 285 105.52 37.11 35.74
N GLN A 286 105.68 37.00 34.42
CA GLN A 286 106.98 37.06 33.77
C GLN A 286 107.61 38.45 34.00
N GLN A 287 106.86 39.53 33.78
CA GLN A 287 107.32 40.88 34.06
C GLN A 287 107.69 41.05 35.54
N LEU A 288 106.93 40.50 36.49
CA LEU A 288 107.28 40.52 37.92
C LEU A 288 108.54 39.71 38.23
N LYS A 289 108.77 38.57 37.57
CA LYS A 289 110.01 37.78 37.70
C LYS A 289 111.21 38.53 37.12
N GLU A 290 111.06 39.16 35.95
CA GLU A 290 112.10 39.99 35.32
C GLU A 290 112.42 41.25 36.14
N LYS A 291 111.39 41.94 36.67
CA LYS A 291 111.58 43.08 37.58
C LYS A 291 112.14 42.63 38.93
N GLY A 292 111.80 41.44 39.42
CA GLY A 292 112.41 40.81 40.60
C GLY A 292 113.90 40.56 40.41
N LEU A 293 114.28 39.91 39.31
CA LEU A 293 115.69 39.71 38.92
C LEU A 293 116.44 41.04 38.73
N LEU A 294 115.78 42.07 38.18
CA LEU A 294 116.34 43.42 38.09
C LEU A 294 116.51 44.07 39.47
N ILE A 295 115.55 43.90 40.39
CA ILE A 295 115.64 44.40 41.77
C ILE A 295 116.78 43.69 42.51
N ASP A 296 116.94 42.38 42.37
CA ASP A 296 118.02 41.63 43.02
C ASP A 296 119.39 41.92 42.39
N LYS A 297 119.46 42.19 41.07
CA LYS A 297 120.64 42.74 40.41
C LYS A 297 120.98 44.14 40.95
N LEU A 298 120.01 45.04 41.06
CA LEU A 298 120.19 46.39 41.60
C LEU A 298 120.54 46.37 43.10
N ARG A 299 120.03 45.40 43.87
CA ARG A 299 120.42 45.15 45.28
C ARG A 299 121.87 44.68 45.35
N LEU A 300 122.29 43.74 44.50
CA LEU A 300 123.68 43.30 44.43
C LEU A 300 124.61 44.45 44.02
N GLU A 301 124.23 45.25 43.02
CA GLU A 301 124.95 46.46 42.61
C GLU A 301 125.02 47.51 43.74
N ALA A 302 123.94 47.69 44.50
CA ALA A 302 123.94 48.58 45.67
C ALA A 302 124.80 48.04 46.83
N VAL A 303 124.86 46.72 47.04
CA VAL A 303 125.77 46.09 48.01
C VAL A 303 127.22 46.24 47.57
N ILE A 304 127.53 46.00 46.29
CA ILE A 304 128.86 46.23 45.71
C ILE A 304 129.25 47.72 45.80
N LEU A 305 128.32 48.64 45.54
CA LEU A 305 128.57 50.08 45.66
C LEU A 305 128.78 50.51 47.12
N ASN A 306 128.07 49.89 48.08
CA ASN A 306 128.30 50.09 49.50
C ASN A 306 129.66 49.54 49.94
N ASP A 307 130.12 48.41 49.38
CA ASP A 307 131.44 47.86 49.67
C ASP A 307 132.56 48.69 49.00
N HIS A 308 132.35 49.20 47.78
CA HIS A 308 133.20 50.23 47.16
C HIS A 308 133.28 51.50 48.01
N LEU A 309 132.17 51.93 48.62
CA LEU A 309 132.12 53.08 49.53
C LEU A 309 132.83 52.78 50.86
N MET A 310 132.65 51.59 51.42
CA MET A 310 133.40 51.12 52.60
C MET A 310 134.90 51.00 52.32
N GLU A 311 135.30 50.58 51.12
CA GLU A 311 136.71 50.54 50.73
C GLU A 311 137.27 51.95 50.45
N ALA A 312 136.51 52.84 49.83
CA ALA A 312 136.87 54.25 49.69
C ALA A 312 137.07 54.91 51.08
N LEU A 313 136.19 54.61 52.05
CA LEU A 313 136.32 55.07 53.44
C LEU A 313 137.53 54.42 54.16
N ARG A 314 137.84 53.14 53.90
CA ARG A 314 139.08 52.51 54.39
C ARG A 314 140.33 53.17 53.81
N ARG A 315 140.34 53.50 52.52
CA ARG A 315 141.44 54.20 51.84
C ARG A 315 141.60 55.63 52.38
N LEU A 316 140.50 56.36 52.55
CA LEU A 316 140.49 57.70 53.13
C LEU A 316 141.07 57.70 54.57
N ARG A 317 140.66 56.74 55.40
CA ARG A 317 141.15 56.57 56.78
C ARG A 317 142.64 56.18 56.88
N ARG A 318 143.31 55.89 55.76
CA ARG A 318 144.73 55.50 55.71
C ARG A 318 145.68 56.63 55.23
N ASN A 319 145.13 57.73 54.70
CA ASN A 319 145.91 58.81 54.08
C ASN A 319 145.83 60.16 54.83
N SER A 320 145.40 60.16 56.10
CA SER A 320 145.25 61.38 56.91
C SER A 320 146.36 61.52 57.97
N SER A 321 147.60 61.72 57.52
CA SER A 321 148.77 62.06 58.36
C SER A 321 149.58 63.21 57.74
N ASP A 322 150.46 63.79 58.57
CA ASP A 322 151.40 64.88 58.29
C ASP A 322 150.76 66.28 58.11
N GLN A 323 151.26 67.38 58.68
CA GLN A 323 152.65 67.80 59.03
C GLN A 323 153.60 68.03 57.84
N ASN A 324 153.07 68.45 56.69
CA ASN A 324 153.86 68.97 55.58
C ASN A 324 153.81 70.51 55.52
N VAL A 325 154.87 71.17 56.01
CA VAL A 325 155.07 72.63 55.95
C VAL A 325 155.98 72.99 54.77
N ASP A 326 155.61 73.99 53.95
CA ASP A 326 156.36 74.30 52.72
C ASP A 326 157.77 74.86 52.99
N ARG A 327 158.76 74.06 52.62
CA ARG A 327 160.20 74.33 52.74
C ARG A 327 160.62 75.62 52.02
N ARG A 328 159.95 76.04 50.93
CA ARG A 328 160.28 77.29 50.21
C ARG A 328 159.91 78.54 50.99
N LEU A 329 158.79 78.52 51.72
CA LEU A 329 158.31 79.66 52.49
C LEU A 329 159.29 79.98 53.63
N VAL A 330 159.66 78.96 54.41
CA VAL A 330 160.59 79.06 55.55
C VAL A 330 161.95 79.64 55.14
N THR A 331 162.54 79.14 54.04
CA THR A 331 163.87 79.57 53.58
C THR A 331 163.91 81.07 53.24
N ASN A 332 162.85 81.62 52.67
CA ASN A 332 162.82 83.03 52.25
C ASN A 332 162.74 84.00 53.45
N VAL A 333 161.95 83.66 54.48
CA VAL A 333 161.84 84.48 55.71
C VAL A 333 163.17 84.52 56.47
N VAL A 334 163.91 83.41 56.52
CA VAL A 334 165.25 83.37 57.16
C VAL A 334 166.27 84.26 56.44
N LEU A 335 166.22 84.31 55.10
CA LEU A 335 167.09 85.19 54.29
C LEU A 335 166.78 86.68 54.50
N GLN A 336 165.50 87.06 54.57
CA GLN A 336 165.09 88.44 54.87
C GLN A 336 165.44 88.84 56.32
N PHE A 337 165.28 87.92 57.28
CA PHE A 337 165.71 88.13 58.67
C PHE A 337 167.21 88.40 58.78
N LEU A 338 168.07 87.68 58.06
CA LEU A 338 169.52 87.92 58.12
C LEU A 338 169.95 89.25 57.48
N THR A 339 169.30 89.65 56.40
CA THR A 339 169.67 90.86 55.62
C THR A 339 169.11 92.17 56.18
N THR A 340 168.09 92.13 57.03
CA THR A 340 167.47 93.34 57.63
C THR A 340 168.34 93.90 58.78
N PRO A 341 168.70 95.21 58.77
CA PRO A 341 169.61 95.79 59.74
C PRO A 341 169.10 95.74 61.20
N ARG A 342 170.05 95.77 62.15
CA ARG A 342 169.91 95.25 63.53
C ARG A 342 169.04 96.08 64.49
N ALA A 343 168.25 97.03 64.00
CA ALA A 343 167.45 97.97 64.79
C ALA A 343 166.02 98.22 64.26
N ASP A 344 165.58 97.56 63.17
CA ASP A 344 164.20 97.68 62.66
C ASP A 344 163.24 96.75 63.44
N PRO A 345 162.12 97.26 64.02
CA PRO A 345 161.14 96.44 64.75
C PRO A 345 160.54 95.28 63.94
N LYS A 346 160.47 95.37 62.59
CA LYS A 346 159.98 94.29 61.72
C LYS A 346 160.77 92.99 61.89
N ARG A 347 162.01 93.07 62.35
CA ARG A 347 162.84 91.90 62.64
C ARG A 347 162.24 90.99 63.72
N PHE A 348 161.43 91.54 64.62
CA PHE A 348 160.71 90.81 65.66
C PHE A 348 159.45 90.12 65.10
N GLU A 349 158.72 90.79 64.21
CA GLU A 349 157.52 90.24 63.54
C GLU A 349 157.86 89.02 62.65
N MET A 350 158.99 89.08 61.92
CA MET A 350 159.47 87.96 61.10
C MET A 350 159.81 86.71 61.93
N LEU A 351 160.38 86.87 63.13
CA LEU A 351 160.60 85.75 64.06
C LEU A 351 159.28 85.20 64.63
N ASN A 352 158.29 86.06 64.88
CA ASN A 352 156.99 85.62 65.39
C ASN A 352 156.27 84.76 64.33
N LEU A 353 156.29 85.19 63.06
CA LEU A 353 155.82 84.42 61.92
C LEU A 353 156.54 83.07 61.78
N LEU A 354 157.88 83.05 61.90
CA LEU A 354 158.63 81.78 61.91
C LEU A 354 158.20 80.85 63.05
N SER A 355 157.99 81.38 64.26
CA SER A 355 157.53 80.58 65.40
C SER A 355 156.13 79.98 65.17
N SER A 356 155.24 80.70 64.49
CA SER A 356 153.90 80.21 64.14
C SER A 356 153.88 79.23 62.97
N ILE A 357 154.88 79.26 62.08
CA ILE A 357 154.96 78.38 60.89
C ILE A 357 155.69 77.08 61.21
N LEU A 358 156.72 77.10 62.07
CA LEU A 358 157.42 75.90 62.54
C LEU A 358 156.83 75.27 63.81
N SER A 359 155.78 75.87 64.39
CA SER A 359 155.19 75.43 65.68
C SER A 359 156.19 75.39 66.84
N TRP A 360 157.08 76.39 66.93
CA TRP A 360 158.10 76.47 68.00
C TRP A 360 157.45 76.45 69.39
N SER A 361 158.01 75.64 70.28
CA SER A 361 157.64 75.57 71.68
C SER A 361 157.95 76.88 72.42
N ASP A 362 157.26 77.17 73.53
CA ASP A 362 157.45 78.42 74.26
C ASP A 362 158.89 78.58 74.83
N GLU A 363 159.63 77.49 75.05
CA GLU A 363 161.05 77.51 75.41
C GLU A 363 161.95 78.00 74.25
N GLU A 364 161.69 77.52 73.03
CA GLU A 364 162.39 77.97 71.81
C GLU A 364 162.06 79.44 71.49
N ARG A 365 160.81 79.86 71.72
CA ARG A 365 160.36 81.26 71.57
C ARG A 365 161.01 82.19 72.61
N ALA A 366 161.28 81.70 73.81
CA ALA A 366 162.05 82.42 74.82
C ALA A 366 163.53 82.55 74.44
N LEU A 367 164.16 81.48 73.92
CA LEU A 367 165.54 81.51 73.42
C LEU A 367 165.72 82.42 72.18
N ALA A 368 164.71 82.50 71.32
CA ALA A 368 164.65 83.48 70.23
C ALA A 368 164.43 84.94 70.70
N GLY A 369 164.28 85.16 72.02
CA GLY A 369 164.05 86.48 72.64
C GLY A 369 162.65 87.05 72.42
N LEU A 370 161.70 86.25 71.94
CA LEU A 370 160.46 86.73 71.35
C LEU A 370 159.30 86.94 72.35
N GLN A 371 159.35 86.27 73.50
CA GLN A 371 158.18 86.16 74.37
C GLN A 371 158.52 86.39 75.85
N ARG A 372 157.89 87.40 76.44
CA ARG A 372 157.66 87.51 77.89
C ARG A 372 156.20 87.07 78.11
N GLY A 373 155.96 85.95 78.78
CA GLY A 373 154.60 85.43 79.04
C GLY A 373 153.87 86.17 80.17
N PRO A 374 152.77 85.61 80.74
CA PRO A 374 152.07 84.37 80.36
C PRO A 374 150.52 84.43 80.33
N GLY A 375 149.86 83.40 79.74
CA GLY A 375 148.56 82.88 80.22
C GLY A 375 147.24 83.12 79.42
N GLY A 376 146.43 82.03 79.28
CA GLY A 376 144.97 82.02 79.53
C GLY A 376 143.93 82.29 78.40
N GLY A 377 143.05 81.29 78.12
CA GLY A 377 141.58 81.53 78.18
C GLY A 377 140.63 81.36 76.95
N ARG A 378 139.95 80.19 76.86
CA ARG A 378 138.46 79.98 76.75
C ARG A 378 137.55 80.55 75.58
N MET A 379 136.87 79.60 74.90
CA MET A 379 135.37 79.42 74.74
C MET A 379 134.46 80.20 73.73
N ILE A 380 133.37 79.49 73.32
CA ILE A 380 131.92 79.89 73.11
C ILE A 380 131.21 79.86 71.70
N ASN A 381 130.06 79.13 71.66
CA ASN A 381 128.80 79.12 70.82
C ASN A 381 128.79 79.09 69.25
N THR A 382 127.87 78.47 68.47
CA THR A 382 126.49 77.84 68.56
C THR A 382 125.26 78.80 68.39
N PRO A 383 123.99 78.34 68.10
CA PRO A 383 123.41 77.43 67.06
C PRO A 383 121.98 77.89 66.51
N LYS A 384 121.06 76.95 66.14
CA LYS A 384 119.56 77.04 65.83
C LYS A 384 119.16 77.06 64.31
N ILE A 385 117.94 76.76 63.78
CA ILE A 385 116.50 76.45 64.18
C ILE A 385 115.77 75.79 62.93
N ARG A 386 114.54 75.20 62.81
CA ARG A 386 113.54 74.34 63.55
C ARG A 386 112.53 73.68 62.50
N PRO A 387 111.47 72.89 62.86
CA PRO A 387 110.72 71.94 61.95
C PRO A 387 109.16 72.15 61.89
N ALA A 388 108.38 71.06 61.64
CA ALA A 388 106.92 70.78 61.91
C ALA A 388 105.95 70.71 60.68
N GLU A 389 104.73 70.09 60.66
CA GLU A 389 104.08 68.90 61.33
C GLU A 389 102.58 68.71 60.84
N LEU A 390 101.97 67.51 60.95
CA LEU A 390 100.50 67.16 60.82
C LEU A 390 99.78 67.39 59.44
N ASP A 391 98.54 66.93 59.12
CA ASP A 391 97.43 66.25 59.85
C ASP A 391 96.55 65.30 58.96
N LYS A 392 95.37 64.83 59.44
CA LYS A 392 94.45 63.82 58.83
C LYS A 392 93.12 64.37 58.24
N THR A 393 92.52 63.62 57.29
CA THR A 393 91.07 63.40 56.97
C THR A 393 91.03 62.52 55.69
N ASP A 394 89.97 61.85 55.21
CA ASP A 394 88.73 61.22 55.69
C ASP A 394 87.91 60.95 54.40
N GLU A 395 87.81 59.69 53.94
CA GLU A 395 87.21 59.35 52.63
C GLU A 395 86.15 58.22 52.70
N THR A 396 85.78 57.77 53.90
CA THR A 396 85.01 56.52 54.09
C THR A 396 83.51 56.59 53.77
N GLU A 397 82.95 57.77 53.46
CA GLU A 397 81.50 57.94 53.23
C GLU A 397 81.02 57.50 51.82
N SER A 398 81.92 57.26 50.87
CA SER A 398 81.53 56.97 49.47
C SER A 398 80.91 55.57 49.28
N PHE A 399 81.40 54.56 50.01
CA PHE A 399 81.02 53.16 49.80
C PHE A 399 79.66 52.78 50.42
N SER A 400 79.34 53.34 51.60
CA SER A 400 78.08 53.07 52.29
C SER A 400 76.87 53.60 51.52
N LYS A 401 77.02 54.74 50.84
CA LYS A 401 75.93 55.41 50.12
C LYS A 401 75.47 54.62 48.89
N LEU A 402 76.43 54.14 48.08
CA LEU A 402 76.17 53.25 46.93
C LEU A 402 75.61 51.88 47.36
N TRP A 403 76.03 51.36 48.52
CA TRP A 403 75.49 50.09 49.03
C TRP A 403 74.06 50.23 49.56
N VAL A 404 73.72 51.37 50.17
CA VAL A 404 72.33 51.71 50.55
C VAL A 404 71.44 51.93 49.32
N GLU A 405 71.95 52.59 48.27
CA GLU A 405 71.24 52.76 47.00
C GLU A 405 70.96 51.41 46.31
N PHE A 406 71.94 50.51 46.27
CA PHE A 406 71.76 49.13 45.79
C PHE A 406 70.69 48.38 46.60
N LEU A 407 70.77 48.40 47.93
CA LEU A 407 69.77 47.76 48.81
C LEU A 407 68.35 48.32 48.61
N MET A 408 68.19 49.63 48.47
CA MET A 408 66.88 50.24 48.21
C MET A 408 66.33 49.89 46.82
N THR A 409 67.20 49.70 45.83
CA THR A 409 66.79 49.36 44.46
C THR A 409 66.40 47.88 44.34
N GLU A 410 67.19 46.97 44.91
CA GLU A 410 66.93 45.53 44.83
C GLU A 410 65.70 45.13 45.68
N ALA A 411 65.58 45.68 46.90
CA ALA A 411 64.44 45.43 47.79
C ALA A 411 63.08 45.90 47.23
N ALA A 412 63.07 46.80 46.24
CA ALA A 412 61.86 47.24 45.55
C ALA A 412 61.37 46.27 44.45
N SER A 413 62.14 45.23 44.11
CA SER A 413 61.88 44.35 42.96
C SER A 413 61.48 42.90 43.31
N GLY A 414 61.47 42.54 44.59
CA GLY A 414 61.12 41.20 45.09
C GLY A 414 59.63 41.01 45.43
N SER A 415 58.94 40.17 44.65
CA SER A 415 57.56 39.67 44.86
C SER A 415 57.46 38.69 46.07
N PRO A 416 56.28 38.26 46.60
CA PRO A 416 54.88 38.50 46.16
C PRO A 416 53.85 38.80 47.28
N VAL A 417 52.56 39.00 46.95
CA VAL A 417 51.40 38.54 47.78
C VAL A 417 50.09 38.51 46.98
N SER A 418 49.11 37.73 47.47
CA SER A 418 47.84 37.36 46.81
C SER A 418 46.64 38.31 47.01
N SER A 419 45.65 38.18 46.13
CA SER A 419 44.28 38.75 46.23
C SER A 419 43.56 38.44 47.57
N PRO A 420 42.51 39.21 47.91
CA PRO A 420 41.20 38.55 47.98
C PRO A 420 39.96 39.38 47.56
N SER A 421 38.89 38.64 47.27
CA SER A 421 37.45 38.95 47.42
C SER A 421 36.79 40.13 46.66
N LYS A 422 35.92 39.77 45.70
CA LYS A 422 34.46 39.85 45.96
C LYS A 422 33.66 38.91 45.05
N GLY A 423 32.98 37.95 45.67
CA GLY A 423 31.89 37.17 45.08
C GLY A 423 30.81 36.98 46.14
N VAL A 424 29.54 36.88 45.73
CA VAL A 424 28.39 36.71 46.63
C VAL A 424 27.44 35.66 46.07
N ASN A 425 27.38 34.52 46.78
CA ASN A 425 26.30 33.52 46.88
C ASN A 425 25.79 32.79 45.61
N GLY A 426 25.83 31.44 45.62
CA GLY A 426 25.15 30.63 44.59
C GLY A 426 25.48 29.12 44.54
N THR A 427 25.45 28.38 45.65
CA THR A 427 25.68 26.91 45.75
C THR A 427 24.79 26.30 46.87
N PRO A 428 24.58 24.96 47.00
CA PRO A 428 25.23 23.80 46.34
C PRO A 428 24.25 22.77 45.68
N PRO A 429 24.73 21.64 45.09
CA PRO A 429 23.90 20.68 44.33
C PRO A 429 23.64 19.31 45.00
N SER A 430 22.66 18.52 44.51
CA SER A 430 22.54 17.07 44.75
C SER A 430 21.62 16.32 43.74
N LEU A 431 21.83 15.00 43.62
CA LEU A 431 21.07 13.97 42.87
C LEU A 431 21.33 12.59 43.56
N PRO A 432 20.59 11.49 43.31
CA PRO A 432 19.20 11.31 42.82
C PRO A 432 18.37 10.62 43.96
N PRO A 433 17.81 9.38 43.89
CA PRO A 433 16.87 8.74 42.93
C PRO A 433 15.57 8.15 43.56
N SER A 434 14.54 7.90 42.71
CA SER A 434 13.43 6.93 42.93
C SER A 434 12.44 7.20 44.10
N PRO A 435 11.29 6.48 44.25
CA PRO A 435 10.65 5.42 43.43
C PRO A 435 9.22 5.82 42.92
N PRO A 436 8.40 4.93 42.30
CA PRO A 436 7.14 5.33 41.64
C PRO A 436 5.87 5.26 42.52
N ILE A 437 4.80 5.94 42.10
CA ILE A 437 3.45 5.92 42.72
C ILE A 437 2.50 4.99 41.94
N SER A 438 1.62 4.28 42.64
CA SER A 438 0.65 3.34 42.05
C SER A 438 -0.75 3.46 42.67
N MET A 439 -1.77 3.36 41.81
CA MET A 439 -3.19 2.99 42.02
C MET A 439 -3.96 3.41 43.30
N ARG A 440 -5.10 4.11 43.10
CA ARG A 440 -6.50 3.77 43.55
C ARG A 440 -7.45 4.98 43.35
N ARG A 441 -8.80 4.90 43.38
CA ARG A 441 -9.82 3.86 43.04
C ARG A 441 -11.24 4.40 43.36
N SER A 442 -12.16 4.48 42.39
CA SER A 442 -13.63 4.56 42.58
C SER A 442 -14.31 4.24 41.24
N VAL A 443 -15.12 3.19 41.00
CA VAL A 443 -16.37 2.66 41.62
C VAL A 443 -17.66 3.30 41.08
N SER A 444 -18.22 2.70 40.02
CA SER A 444 -19.65 2.59 39.62
C SER A 444 -19.73 1.94 38.21
N GLY A 445 -20.70 1.10 37.80
CA GLY A 445 -21.80 0.45 38.53
C GLY A 445 -22.84 -0.20 37.57
N GLY A 446 -22.82 -1.54 37.42
CA GLY A 446 -23.73 -2.33 36.55
C GLY A 446 -23.31 -2.36 35.06
N GLY A 447 -23.64 -3.35 34.22
CA GLY A 447 -24.35 -4.64 34.38
C GLY A 447 -25.05 -5.00 33.05
N LEU A 448 -24.72 -6.09 32.31
CA LEU A 448 -25.13 -7.50 32.47
C LEU A 448 -24.25 -8.38 31.54
N LEU A 449 -23.75 -9.56 31.94
CA LEU A 449 -24.18 -10.93 31.53
C LEU A 449 -24.41 -11.13 30.00
N PHE A 450 -23.84 -12.12 29.29
CA PHE A 450 -23.74 -13.57 29.60
C PHE A 450 -22.68 -14.30 28.70
N GLY A 451 -22.28 -15.54 29.05
CA GLY A 451 -21.63 -16.51 28.12
C GLY A 451 -20.08 -16.55 28.15
N LYS A 452 -19.39 -17.28 29.03
CA LYS A 452 -19.27 -18.76 29.26
C LYS A 452 -18.03 -19.36 28.57
N SER A 453 -17.22 -20.10 29.33
CA SER A 453 -15.81 -20.42 29.03
C SER A 453 -15.47 -21.91 28.87
N ILE A 454 -14.53 -22.22 27.97
CA ILE A 454 -13.64 -23.41 27.95
C ILE A 454 -12.33 -22.94 27.26
N GLY A 455 -11.10 -23.32 27.63
CA GLY A 455 -10.63 -24.06 28.82
C GLY A 455 -9.44 -25.00 28.52
N ALA A 456 -8.22 -24.59 28.90
CA ALA A 456 -6.97 -25.40 28.91
C ALA A 456 -6.46 -25.93 27.54
N GLU A 457 -5.24 -26.46 27.32
CA GLU A 457 -3.89 -26.23 27.89
C GLU A 457 -2.82 -26.79 26.89
N SER A 458 -1.54 -26.45 27.11
CA SER A 458 -0.32 -27.23 26.82
C SER A 458 -0.13 -28.03 25.51
N THR A 459 0.88 -27.62 24.73
CA THR A 459 1.78 -28.49 23.91
C THR A 459 2.70 -29.34 24.85
N PRO A 460 3.50 -30.35 24.39
CA PRO A 460 4.03 -30.59 23.03
C PRO A 460 4.17 -32.10 22.60
N GLU A 461 5.11 -32.34 21.66
CA GLU A 461 5.87 -33.58 21.34
C GLU A 461 5.47 -34.46 20.13
N LEU A 462 6.37 -35.37 19.72
CA LEU A 462 6.52 -35.90 18.35
C LEU A 462 6.30 -37.41 18.20
N SER A 463 5.69 -37.83 17.08
CA SER A 463 6.03 -39.02 16.27
C SER A 463 5.17 -39.00 14.97
N ALA A 464 5.69 -39.08 13.74
CA ALA A 464 6.62 -40.00 13.08
C ALA A 464 5.97 -41.33 12.60
N LEU A 465 5.76 -41.46 11.27
CA LEU A 465 5.73 -42.68 10.43
C LEU A 465 5.54 -42.24 8.92
N PRO A 466 5.81 -43.10 7.90
CA PRO A 466 6.41 -42.63 6.64
C PRO A 466 5.53 -42.71 5.37
N SER A 467 5.90 -41.92 4.35
CA SER A 467 5.33 -41.99 2.99
C SER A 467 6.00 -43.04 2.10
N ARG A 468 5.22 -43.66 1.20
CA ARG A 468 5.66 -44.76 0.31
C ARG A 468 6.11 -44.27 -1.07
N LYS A 469 7.41 -44.42 -1.34
CA LYS A 469 7.96 -45.14 -2.52
C LYS A 469 7.12 -45.11 -3.82
N GLY A 470 7.29 -44.06 -4.62
CA GLY A 470 7.06 -44.08 -6.07
C GLY A 470 8.41 -44.21 -6.82
N LYS A 471 8.43 -44.87 -7.98
CA LYS A 471 9.65 -45.09 -8.79
C LYS A 471 9.28 -45.16 -10.27
N GLU A 472 10.29 -45.04 -11.15
CA GLU A 472 10.21 -45.01 -12.62
C GLU A 472 9.75 -43.64 -13.18
N LYS A 473 10.28 -43.16 -14.32
CA LYS A 473 11.44 -43.61 -15.13
C LYS A 473 12.03 -42.40 -15.86
N ALA A 474 13.28 -42.51 -16.29
CA ALA A 474 13.95 -41.53 -17.15
C ALA A 474 14.63 -42.23 -18.33
N LEU A 475 14.95 -41.46 -19.38
CA LEU A 475 15.77 -41.81 -20.55
C LEU A 475 15.20 -42.86 -21.52
N SER A 476 14.57 -42.36 -22.58
CA SER A 476 15.04 -42.53 -23.96
C SER A 476 14.64 -41.29 -24.77
#